data_AF-A0A9W9UTN8-F1
#
_entry.id   AF-A0A9W9UTN8-F1
#
_cell.length_a   1.000
_cell.length_b   1.000
_cell.length_c   1.000
_cell.angle_alpha   90.00
_cell.angle_beta   90.00
_cell.angle_gamma   90.00
#
_symmetry.space_group_name_H-M   'P 1'
#
loop_
_entity.id
_entity.type
_entity.pdbx_description
1 polymer ?
#
loop_
_entity_poly.entity_id
_entity_poly.type
_entity_poly.pdbx_seq_one_letter_code
_entity_poly.pdbx_strand_id
1 'polypeptide(L)'
;MSDDNVSEKQAPETLRRYQTAESVLLPIPRDVFEKLYLSPKTPNASKLRSTFGNPTPICLMGFLLAATPTAMLTMGWRGAGGEWRCHNVGTQISDLRVIGTESFASPVYIFFGAMVQILGAIGEWILGNTFSCALFFTYGTFWLVQGTSLMPFFAVGTMYSPTGNTLEGMQTPEYSATIGFYYVSLALLTFIYLICSIRTNVCLFLALFLLVITFGLFAGTYFQMAAGNLILAAKLQKAAGAFNFALCIPIWHIFIAQILDAVDFPVALPVGDLSTIILGRAQKTRKREAESSS
;
A
#
# COMPACT_ATOMS: atom_id res chain seq x y z
N MET A 1 79.80 -50.29 -3.66
CA MET A 1 79.21 -51.10 -4.74
C MET A 1 78.67 -52.34 -4.05
N SER A 2 77.34 -52.49 -4.09
CA SER A 2 76.50 -53.62 -3.57
C SER A 2 76.62 -53.97 -2.08
N ASP A 3 75.63 -54.51 -1.36
CA ASP A 3 74.16 -54.68 -1.46
C ASP A 3 73.68 -55.11 -0.05
N ASP A 4 72.42 -54.77 0.28
CA ASP A 4 71.44 -55.45 1.14
C ASP A 4 71.79 -56.03 2.54
N ASN A 5 71.10 -55.52 3.59
CA ASN A 5 70.08 -56.30 4.32
C ASN A 5 69.23 -55.49 5.33
N VAL A 6 67.93 -55.45 5.04
CA VAL A 6 66.70 -55.50 5.88
C VAL A 6 66.79 -55.32 7.42
N SER A 7 66.02 -54.36 7.95
CA SER A 7 65.12 -54.49 9.12
C SER A 7 64.23 -53.23 9.20
N GLU A 8 63.00 -53.30 8.69
CA GLU A 8 61.78 -53.49 9.49
C GLU A 8 61.48 -52.32 10.46
N LYS A 9 60.59 -51.42 10.04
CA LYS A 9 59.63 -50.77 10.96
C LYS A 9 58.37 -50.31 10.23
N GLN A 10 57.25 -50.76 10.78
CA GLN A 10 55.88 -50.74 10.27
C GLN A 10 55.21 -49.35 10.37
N ALA A 11 54.49 -48.99 9.29
CA ALA A 11 53.13 -48.43 9.18
C ALA A 11 52.70 -47.13 9.90
N PRO A 12 51.62 -46.42 9.43
CA PRO A 12 50.98 -46.42 8.11
C PRO A 12 50.75 -45.00 7.52
N GLU A 13 50.64 -44.93 6.19
CA GLU A 13 49.89 -43.87 5.51
C GLU A 13 48.44 -43.86 6.02
N THR A 14 48.08 -42.82 6.76
CA THR A 14 46.67 -42.51 7.04
C THR A 14 45.99 -42.04 5.75
N LEU A 15 45.33 -42.97 5.07
CA LEU A 15 44.26 -42.67 4.11
C LEU A 15 43.25 -41.73 4.78
N ARG A 16 43.27 -40.44 4.41
CA ARG A 16 42.18 -39.52 4.75
C ARG A 16 40.93 -40.00 4.02
N ARG A 17 40.10 -40.75 4.75
CA ARG A 17 38.72 -41.06 4.40
C ARG A 17 38.02 -39.77 4.01
N TYR A 18 37.70 -39.60 2.72
CA TYR A 18 36.69 -38.65 2.31
C TYR A 18 35.40 -39.05 3.04
N GLN A 19 34.98 -38.24 4.01
CA GLN A 19 33.67 -38.37 4.66
C GLN A 19 32.61 -37.88 3.69
N THR A 20 32.26 -38.73 2.72
CA THR A 20 31.03 -38.58 1.95
C THR A 20 29.88 -39.17 2.74
N ALA A 21 28.90 -38.30 3.04
CA ALA A 21 27.54 -38.64 3.45
C ALA A 21 27.38 -39.36 4.81
N GLU A 22 27.56 -38.62 5.90
CA GLU A 22 26.64 -38.72 7.04
C GLU A 22 25.78 -37.46 7.06
N SER A 23 24.65 -37.59 6.38
CA SER A 23 23.57 -36.64 6.29
C SER A 23 22.84 -36.47 7.62
N VAL A 24 22.51 -35.20 7.92
CA VAL A 24 21.17 -34.76 8.37
C VAL A 24 20.79 -35.16 9.80
N LEU A 25 20.82 -34.17 10.70
CA LEU A 25 19.80 -33.82 11.71
C LEU A 25 20.41 -32.87 12.75
N LEU A 26 20.97 -31.74 12.31
CA LEU A 26 20.91 -30.57 13.19
C LEU A 26 19.44 -30.14 13.19
N PRO A 27 18.76 -30.00 14.34
CA PRO A 27 17.44 -29.40 14.35
C PRO A 27 17.60 -27.97 13.84
N ILE A 28 17.35 -27.78 12.55
CA ILE A 28 17.38 -26.47 11.91
C ILE A 28 16.39 -25.64 12.73
N PRO A 29 16.84 -24.58 13.44
CA PRO A 29 15.93 -23.74 14.19
C PRO A 29 14.83 -23.28 13.25
N ARG A 30 13.58 -23.32 13.68
CA ARG A 30 12.43 -23.00 12.82
C ARG A 30 12.64 -21.66 12.10
N ASP A 31 13.27 -20.70 12.78
CA ASP A 31 13.68 -19.39 12.27
C ASP A 31 14.67 -19.42 11.08
N VAL A 32 15.58 -20.40 11.04
CA VAL A 32 16.57 -20.59 9.97
C VAL A 32 15.92 -21.31 8.80
N PHE A 33 15.09 -22.31 9.07
CA PHE A 33 14.31 -23.03 8.06
C PHE A 33 13.30 -22.08 7.37
N GLU A 34 12.59 -21.29 8.16
CA GLU A 34 11.68 -20.25 7.69
C GLU A 34 12.41 -19.18 6.89
N LYS A 35 13.59 -18.69 7.33
CA LYS A 35 14.37 -17.74 6.52
C LYS A 35 14.87 -18.32 5.20
N LEU A 36 15.21 -19.61 5.16
CA LEU A 36 15.73 -20.27 3.96
C LEU A 36 14.63 -20.45 2.90
N TYR A 37 13.38 -20.68 3.32
CA TYR A 37 12.23 -20.82 2.43
C TYR A 37 11.49 -19.51 2.15
N LEU A 38 11.41 -18.59 3.12
CA LEU A 38 10.61 -17.36 3.01
C LEU A 38 11.36 -16.18 2.38
N SER A 39 12.69 -16.23 2.30
CA SER A 39 13.48 -15.12 1.74
C SER A 39 14.84 -15.57 1.23
N PRO A 40 14.96 -16.10 -0.01
CA PRO A 40 16.26 -16.21 -0.65
C PRO A 40 16.91 -14.83 -0.70
N LYS A 41 18.06 -14.66 -0.05
CA LYS A 41 18.86 -13.43 -0.15
C LYS A 41 19.32 -13.31 -1.60
N THR A 42 18.65 -12.50 -2.41
CA THR A 42 19.09 -12.20 -3.76
C THR A 42 20.34 -11.31 -3.69
N PRO A 43 21.53 -11.78 -4.12
CA PRO A 43 22.75 -10.97 -4.14
C PRO A 43 22.66 -9.77 -5.11
N ASN A 44 21.57 -9.71 -5.89
CA ASN A 44 21.43 -8.87 -7.08
C ASN A 44 20.49 -7.66 -6.91
N ALA A 45 19.97 -7.38 -5.71
CA ALA A 45 19.08 -6.23 -5.50
C ALA A 45 19.72 -4.90 -5.93
N SER A 46 21.04 -4.75 -5.75
CA SER A 46 21.83 -3.61 -6.24
C SER A 46 21.88 -3.55 -7.78
N LYS A 47 22.04 -4.70 -8.45
CA LYS A 47 22.11 -4.80 -9.91
C LYS A 47 20.75 -4.59 -10.58
N LEU A 48 19.65 -4.96 -9.92
CA LEU A 48 18.28 -4.73 -10.40
C LEU A 48 17.91 -3.24 -10.40
N ARG A 49 18.27 -2.50 -9.34
CA ARG A 49 18.07 -1.03 -9.28
C ARG A 49 18.93 -0.25 -10.27
N SER A 50 20.09 -0.78 -10.66
CA SER A 50 20.90 -0.18 -11.73
C SER A 50 20.41 -0.56 -13.14
N THR A 51 19.55 -1.58 -13.25
CA THR A 51 19.01 -2.06 -14.55
C THR A 51 17.64 -1.46 -14.86
N PHE A 52 16.82 -1.19 -13.83
CA PHE A 52 15.48 -0.64 -13.95
C PHE A 52 15.34 0.69 -13.19
N GLY A 53 14.55 1.62 -13.73
CA GLY A 53 14.22 2.87 -13.06
C GLY A 53 13.36 2.68 -11.80
N ASN A 54 13.28 3.70 -10.96
CA ASN A 54 12.42 3.69 -9.77
C ASN A 54 10.93 3.87 -10.18
N PRO A 55 10.04 2.91 -9.89
CA PRO A 55 8.63 2.99 -10.29
C PRO A 55 7.77 3.77 -9.29
N THR A 56 8.24 4.04 -8.07
CA THR A 56 7.53 4.81 -7.04
C THR A 56 6.95 6.14 -7.56
N PRO A 57 7.69 7.01 -8.28
CA PRO A 57 7.16 8.30 -8.71
C PRO A 57 5.95 8.17 -9.63
N ILE A 58 5.95 7.13 -10.47
CA ILE A 58 4.84 6.82 -11.39
C ILE A 58 3.60 6.41 -10.58
N CYS A 59 3.75 5.56 -9.56
CA CYS A 59 2.64 5.21 -8.67
C CYS A 59 2.09 6.44 -7.95
N LEU A 60 2.96 7.29 -7.41
CA LEU A 60 2.56 8.50 -6.70
C LEU A 60 1.81 9.47 -7.62
N MET A 61 2.25 9.66 -8.86
CA MET A 61 1.53 10.45 -9.85
C MET A 61 0.12 9.89 -10.10
N GLY A 62 -0.01 8.58 -10.33
CA GLY A 62 -1.30 7.93 -10.55
C GLY A 62 -2.26 8.13 -9.37
N PHE A 63 -1.75 7.95 -8.15
CA PHE A 63 -2.46 8.27 -6.92
C PHE A 63 -2.90 9.74 -6.87
N LEU A 64 -1.98 10.67 -7.07
CA LEU A 64 -2.23 12.11 -6.90
C LEU A 64 -3.27 12.64 -7.89
N LEU A 65 -3.24 12.15 -9.14
CA LEU A 65 -4.21 12.54 -10.18
C LEU A 65 -5.61 11.99 -9.93
N ALA A 66 -5.75 10.89 -9.18
CA ALA A 66 -7.05 10.40 -8.74
C ALA A 66 -7.49 11.02 -7.41
N ALA A 67 -6.62 10.99 -6.39
CA ALA A 67 -6.94 11.37 -5.02
C ALA A 67 -7.15 12.89 -4.84
N THR A 68 -6.30 13.72 -5.45
CA THR A 68 -6.36 15.18 -5.27
C THR A 68 -7.69 15.74 -5.80
N PRO A 69 -8.11 15.45 -7.05
CA PRO A 69 -9.42 15.88 -7.53
C PRO A 69 -10.56 15.26 -6.72
N THR A 70 -10.48 13.98 -6.35
CA THR A 70 -11.52 13.32 -5.53
C THR A 70 -11.75 14.05 -4.21
N ALA A 71 -10.68 14.49 -3.54
CA ALA A 71 -10.79 15.27 -2.31
C ALA A 71 -11.55 16.59 -2.54
N MET A 72 -11.22 17.30 -3.61
CA MET A 72 -11.87 18.57 -3.98
C MET A 72 -13.34 18.37 -4.36
N LEU A 73 -13.65 17.30 -5.11
CA LEU A 73 -15.01 16.90 -5.48
C LEU A 73 -15.84 16.56 -4.22
N THR A 74 -15.27 15.80 -3.30
CA THR A 74 -15.93 15.39 -2.05
C THR A 74 -16.23 16.59 -1.14
N MET A 75 -15.36 17.61 -1.15
CA MET A 75 -15.58 18.87 -0.44
C MET A 75 -16.52 19.84 -1.18
N GLY A 76 -16.91 19.56 -2.42
CA GLY A 76 -17.83 20.40 -3.19
C GLY A 76 -17.19 21.67 -3.73
N TRP A 77 -15.87 21.69 -3.96
CA TRP A 77 -15.18 22.90 -4.43
C TRP A 77 -15.75 23.35 -5.77
N ARG A 78 -16.13 24.63 -5.85
CA ARG A 78 -16.77 25.25 -7.03
C ARG A 78 -18.04 24.53 -7.49
N GLY A 79 -18.73 23.81 -6.60
CA GLY A 79 -19.91 23.02 -6.93
C GLY A 79 -19.61 21.72 -7.69
N ALA A 80 -18.34 21.32 -7.76
CA ALA A 80 -17.94 20.05 -8.38
C ALA A 80 -18.30 18.86 -7.47
N GLY A 81 -18.61 17.69 -8.06
CA GLY A 81 -19.05 16.49 -7.33
C GLY A 81 -20.55 16.18 -7.42
N GLY A 82 -21.35 17.00 -8.11
CA GLY A 82 -22.77 16.73 -8.37
C GLY A 82 -23.69 16.96 -7.18
N GLU A 83 -24.92 16.44 -7.26
CA GLU A 83 -26.02 16.62 -6.30
C GLU A 83 -25.83 15.87 -4.96
N TRP A 84 -24.61 15.64 -4.49
CA TRP A 84 -24.38 15.32 -3.07
C TRP A 84 -24.67 16.52 -2.14
N ARG A 85 -25.18 17.63 -2.68
CA ARG A 85 -25.71 18.73 -1.87
C ARG A 85 -26.98 18.23 -1.16
N CYS A 86 -26.87 18.01 0.14
CA CYS A 86 -27.88 18.61 1.02
C CYS A 86 -27.79 20.14 0.80
N HIS A 87 -28.61 20.66 -0.11
CA HIS A 87 -28.86 22.08 -0.18
C HIS A 87 -29.35 22.52 1.21
N ASN A 88 -28.83 23.63 1.74
CA ASN A 88 -29.39 24.20 2.95
C ASN A 88 -30.88 24.48 2.73
N VAL A 89 -31.71 23.96 3.64
CA VAL A 89 -32.98 24.55 4.12
C VAL A 89 -34.04 24.83 3.04
N GLY A 90 -35.08 23.98 2.96
CA GLY A 90 -36.43 24.47 2.65
C GLY A 90 -37.29 23.68 1.66
N THR A 91 -36.76 22.81 0.82
CA THR A 91 -37.58 22.10 -0.18
C THR A 91 -37.15 20.64 -0.29
N GLN A 92 -38.13 19.76 -0.42
CA GLN A 92 -38.06 18.32 -0.17
C GLN A 92 -36.78 17.62 -0.64
N ILE A 93 -36.22 16.84 0.30
CA ILE A 93 -35.20 15.82 0.06
C ILE A 93 -35.95 14.59 -0.47
N SER A 94 -36.33 14.58 -1.74
CA SER A 94 -36.99 13.40 -2.36
C SER A 94 -36.01 12.48 -3.05
N ASP A 95 -34.83 12.96 -3.45
CA ASP A 95 -33.91 12.16 -4.25
C ASP A 95 -32.47 12.41 -3.81
N LEU A 96 -32.03 11.73 -2.74
CA LEU A 96 -30.60 11.45 -2.57
C LEU A 96 -30.21 10.42 -3.64
N ARG A 97 -30.14 10.89 -4.87
CA ARG A 97 -29.59 10.12 -5.96
C ARG A 97 -28.09 10.05 -5.67
N VAL A 98 -27.56 8.85 -5.47
CA VAL A 98 -26.13 8.59 -5.65
C VAL A 98 -25.90 8.81 -7.14
N ILE A 99 -25.87 10.08 -7.56
CA ILE A 99 -25.42 10.45 -8.90
C ILE A 99 -23.92 10.31 -8.79
N GLY A 100 -23.42 9.23 -9.36
CA GLY A 100 -22.00 9.05 -9.48
C GLY A 100 -21.42 10.26 -10.20
N THR A 101 -20.19 10.56 -9.88
CA THR A 101 -19.28 11.27 -10.75
C THR A 101 -19.05 10.46 -12.04
N GLU A 102 -20.11 10.12 -12.78
CA GLU A 102 -20.12 9.08 -13.83
C GLU A 102 -19.27 9.47 -15.05
N SER A 103 -19.09 10.76 -15.33
CA SER A 103 -18.61 11.17 -16.66
C SER A 103 -17.10 11.46 -16.75
N PHE A 104 -16.42 11.77 -15.65
CA PHE A 104 -14.97 12.07 -15.69
C PHE A 104 -14.15 11.39 -14.59
N ALA A 105 -14.72 11.17 -13.40
CA ALA A 105 -13.94 10.61 -12.29
C ALA A 105 -13.67 9.11 -12.48
N SER A 106 -14.62 8.34 -13.02
CA SER A 106 -14.47 6.88 -13.19
C SER A 106 -13.27 6.50 -14.10
N PRO A 107 -13.06 7.14 -15.27
CA PRO A 107 -11.86 6.89 -16.06
C PRO A 107 -10.56 7.26 -15.32
N VAL A 108 -10.53 8.37 -14.59
CA VAL A 108 -9.35 8.78 -13.83
C VAL A 108 -9.04 7.77 -12.72
N TYR A 109 -10.05 7.23 -12.04
CA TYR A 109 -9.87 6.21 -11.02
C TYR A 109 -9.31 4.91 -11.61
N ILE A 110 -9.82 4.47 -12.76
CA ILE A 110 -9.38 3.22 -13.40
C ILE A 110 -7.97 3.37 -14.00
N PHE A 111 -7.71 4.43 -14.76
CA PHE A 111 -6.46 4.54 -15.50
C PHE A 111 -5.32 5.12 -14.64
N PHE A 112 -5.54 6.23 -13.95
CA PHE A 112 -4.52 6.84 -13.11
C PHE A 112 -4.49 6.26 -11.70
N GLY A 113 -5.66 6.19 -11.04
CA GLY A 113 -5.76 5.67 -9.68
C GLY A 113 -5.36 4.21 -9.57
N ALA A 114 -5.81 3.37 -10.52
CA ALA A 114 -5.60 1.93 -10.46
C ALA A 114 -4.48 1.43 -11.38
N MET A 115 -4.65 1.54 -12.69
CA MET A 115 -3.77 0.88 -13.66
C MET A 115 -2.31 1.34 -13.50
N VAL A 116 -2.07 2.65 -13.42
CA VAL A 116 -0.71 3.19 -13.21
C VAL A 116 -0.11 2.71 -11.88
N GLN A 117 -0.88 2.69 -10.79
CA GLN A 117 -0.39 2.19 -9.49
C GLN A 117 -0.11 0.69 -9.49
N ILE A 118 -0.99 -0.12 -10.07
CA ILE A 118 -0.83 -1.58 -10.13
C ILE A 118 0.39 -1.94 -10.97
N LEU A 119 0.59 -1.28 -12.11
CA LEU A 119 1.76 -1.49 -12.95
C LEU A 119 3.05 -1.08 -12.24
N GLY A 120 3.06 0.06 -11.55
CA GLY A 120 4.23 0.46 -10.76
C GLY A 120 4.45 -0.42 -9.51
N ALA A 121 3.39 -1.00 -8.93
CA ALA A 121 3.49 -1.99 -7.85
C ALA A 121 4.20 -3.27 -8.31
N ILE A 122 3.94 -3.72 -9.55
CA ILE A 122 4.69 -4.82 -10.18
C ILE A 122 6.17 -4.43 -10.31
N GLY A 123 6.48 -3.19 -10.69
CA GLY A 123 7.84 -2.66 -10.70
C GLY A 123 8.51 -2.73 -9.32
N GLU A 124 7.84 -2.28 -8.27
CA GLU A 124 8.34 -2.37 -6.89
C GLU A 124 8.55 -3.82 -6.44
N TRP A 125 7.70 -4.74 -6.88
CA TRP A 125 7.86 -6.17 -6.63
C TRP A 125 9.13 -6.73 -7.27
N ILE A 126 9.39 -6.40 -8.54
CA ILE A 126 10.60 -6.80 -9.27
C ILE A 126 11.87 -6.25 -8.58
N LEU A 127 11.82 -5.03 -8.06
CA LEU A 127 12.92 -4.41 -7.31
C LEU A 127 13.08 -4.93 -5.88
N GLY A 128 12.18 -5.81 -5.40
CA GLY A 128 12.22 -6.38 -4.06
C GLY A 128 11.75 -5.43 -2.94
N ASN A 129 11.01 -4.37 -3.27
CA ASN A 129 10.45 -3.43 -2.30
C ASN A 129 9.04 -3.87 -1.88
N THR A 130 8.97 -4.89 -1.02
CA THR A 130 7.71 -5.53 -0.61
C THR A 130 6.71 -4.56 0.01
N PHE A 131 7.17 -3.62 0.85
CA PHE A 131 6.26 -2.70 1.54
C PHE A 131 5.58 -1.74 0.56
N SER A 132 6.35 -1.12 -0.34
CA SER A 132 5.80 -0.19 -1.34
C SER A 132 4.93 -0.91 -2.36
N CYS A 133 5.35 -2.12 -2.76
CA CYS A 133 4.54 -3.02 -3.58
C CYS A 133 3.17 -3.29 -2.95
N ALA A 134 3.12 -3.70 -1.67
CA ALA A 134 1.88 -3.97 -0.96
C ALA A 134 0.97 -2.73 -0.88
N LEU A 135 1.55 -1.55 -0.58
CA LEU A 135 0.83 -0.27 -0.56
C LEU A 135 0.19 0.02 -1.93
N PHE A 136 0.97 -0.01 -3.01
CA PHE A 136 0.49 0.37 -4.34
C PHE A 136 -0.49 -0.65 -4.93
N PHE A 137 -0.33 -1.94 -4.67
CA PHE A 137 -1.37 -2.92 -5.04
C PHE A 137 -2.67 -2.68 -4.28
N THR A 138 -2.59 -2.42 -2.97
CA THR A 138 -3.78 -2.17 -2.14
C THR A 138 -4.55 -0.96 -2.63
N TYR A 139 -3.88 0.19 -2.78
CA TYR A 139 -4.54 1.44 -3.14
C TYR A 139 -4.85 1.55 -4.64
N GLY A 140 -4.06 0.92 -5.51
CA GLY A 140 -4.40 0.80 -6.92
C GLY A 140 -5.69 -0.01 -7.09
N THR A 141 -5.82 -1.13 -6.37
CA THR A 141 -7.04 -1.93 -6.40
C THR A 141 -8.23 -1.20 -5.76
N PHE A 142 -8.01 -0.41 -4.70
CA PHE A 142 -9.05 0.46 -4.14
C PHE A 142 -9.62 1.41 -5.19
N TRP A 143 -8.78 2.10 -5.95
CA TRP A 143 -9.26 3.00 -7.02
C TRP A 143 -9.97 2.24 -8.13
N LEU A 144 -9.57 0.99 -8.41
CA LEU A 144 -10.26 0.15 -9.38
C LEU A 144 -11.68 -0.17 -8.89
N VAL A 145 -11.82 -0.62 -7.65
CA VAL A 145 -13.11 -0.93 -7.02
C VAL A 145 -14.02 0.30 -7.00
N GLN A 146 -13.47 1.47 -6.66
CA GLN A 146 -14.20 2.73 -6.69
C GLN A 146 -14.65 3.09 -8.10
N GLY A 147 -13.76 2.99 -9.09
CA GLY A 147 -14.07 3.27 -10.50
C GLY A 147 -15.13 2.33 -11.07
N THR A 148 -15.06 1.03 -10.75
CA THR A 148 -16.03 0.03 -11.23
C THR A 148 -17.38 0.12 -10.55
N SER A 149 -17.40 0.52 -9.28
CA SER A 149 -18.64 0.72 -8.52
C SER A 149 -19.48 1.89 -9.03
N LEU A 150 -18.88 2.85 -9.73
CA LEU A 150 -19.56 3.96 -10.40
C LEU A 150 -20.05 3.61 -11.80
N MET A 151 -19.70 2.44 -12.35
CA MET A 151 -20.13 2.04 -13.69
C MET A 151 -21.36 1.14 -13.61
N PRO A 152 -22.48 1.51 -14.26
CA PRO A 152 -23.67 0.67 -14.29
C PRO A 152 -23.41 -0.76 -14.81
N PHE A 153 -22.39 -0.91 -15.67
CA PHE A 153 -21.95 -2.18 -16.22
C PHE A 153 -21.61 -3.25 -15.15
N PHE A 154 -21.02 -2.85 -14.02
CA PHE A 154 -20.66 -3.80 -12.95
C PHE A 154 -21.86 -4.19 -12.06
N ALA A 155 -22.98 -3.48 -12.20
CA ALA A 155 -24.27 -3.82 -11.60
C ALA A 155 -24.19 -4.14 -10.09
N VAL A 156 -23.36 -3.38 -9.37
CA VAL A 156 -22.99 -3.65 -7.96
C VAL A 156 -24.16 -3.58 -6.97
N GLY A 157 -25.27 -2.94 -7.36
CA GLY A 157 -26.47 -2.82 -6.57
C GLY A 157 -27.54 -3.86 -6.88
N THR A 158 -27.42 -4.66 -7.95
CA THR A 158 -28.51 -5.52 -8.44
C THR A 158 -29.06 -6.47 -7.39
N MET A 159 -28.20 -7.07 -6.57
CA MET A 159 -28.61 -8.01 -5.51
C MET A 159 -29.26 -7.35 -4.30
N TYR A 160 -29.21 -6.02 -4.23
CA TYR A 160 -29.84 -5.23 -3.17
C TYR A 160 -31.20 -4.66 -3.59
N SER A 161 -31.56 -4.72 -4.88
CA SER A 161 -32.84 -4.23 -5.39
C SER A 161 -33.86 -5.37 -5.52
N PRO A 162 -35.11 -5.20 -5.02
CA PRO A 162 -36.20 -6.13 -5.27
C PRO A 162 -36.57 -6.27 -6.76
N THR A 163 -36.25 -5.25 -7.57
CA THR A 163 -36.56 -5.22 -9.01
C THR A 163 -35.37 -5.62 -9.89
N GLY A 164 -34.20 -5.87 -9.29
CA GLY A 164 -32.94 -6.10 -10.00
C GLY A 164 -32.33 -4.85 -10.63
N ASN A 165 -32.83 -3.65 -10.31
CA ASN A 165 -32.26 -2.40 -10.78
C ASN A 165 -31.04 -2.00 -9.92
N THR A 166 -29.85 -1.93 -10.53
CA THR A 166 -28.63 -1.59 -9.79
C THR A 166 -28.66 -0.21 -9.14
N LEU A 167 -29.29 0.80 -9.77
CA LEU A 167 -29.29 2.15 -9.23
C LEU A 167 -30.19 2.25 -7.99
N GLU A 168 -31.35 1.58 -8.03
CA GLU A 168 -32.22 1.44 -6.85
C GLU A 168 -31.51 0.69 -5.73
N GLY A 169 -30.84 -0.41 -6.05
CA GLY A 169 -30.11 -1.21 -5.07
C GLY A 169 -28.97 -0.45 -4.39
N MET A 170 -28.32 0.48 -5.09
CA MET A 170 -27.29 1.35 -4.52
C MET A 170 -27.82 2.37 -3.50
N GLN A 171 -29.13 2.58 -3.44
CA GLN A 171 -29.78 3.48 -2.49
C GLN A 171 -30.26 2.77 -1.23
N THR A 172 -30.13 1.44 -1.14
CA THR A 172 -30.63 0.71 0.02
C THR A 172 -29.70 0.83 1.24
N PRO A 173 -30.26 0.75 2.46
CA PRO A 173 -29.47 0.71 3.68
C PRO A 173 -28.43 -0.42 3.70
N GLU A 174 -28.78 -1.58 3.16
CA GLU A 174 -27.93 -2.77 3.13
C GLU A 174 -26.71 -2.55 2.24
N TYR A 175 -26.89 -1.95 1.06
CA TYR A 175 -25.77 -1.59 0.19
C TYR A 175 -24.83 -0.60 0.87
N SER A 176 -25.39 0.43 1.51
CA SER A 176 -24.61 1.41 2.26
C SER A 176 -23.83 0.76 3.40
N ALA A 177 -24.45 -0.13 4.17
CA ALA A 177 -23.78 -0.85 5.27
C ALA A 177 -22.63 -1.73 4.75
N THR A 178 -22.81 -2.43 3.61
CA THR A 178 -21.75 -3.23 2.99
C THR A 178 -20.52 -2.39 2.65
N ILE A 179 -20.72 -1.22 2.03
CA ILE A 179 -19.61 -0.32 1.71
C ILE A 179 -18.96 0.23 3.00
N GLY A 180 -19.76 0.51 4.04
CA GLY A 180 -19.24 0.91 5.34
C GLY A 180 -18.21 -0.09 5.88
N PHE A 181 -18.51 -1.39 5.85
CA PHE A 181 -17.56 -2.44 6.28
C PHE A 181 -16.35 -2.59 5.37
N TYR A 182 -16.48 -2.32 4.07
CA TYR A 182 -15.33 -2.25 3.17
C TYR A 182 -14.34 -1.15 3.61
N TYR A 183 -14.83 0.05 3.93
CA TYR A 183 -13.99 1.15 4.44
C TYR A 183 -13.42 0.87 5.84
N VAL A 184 -14.14 0.17 6.72
CA VAL A 184 -13.58 -0.29 8.00
C VAL A 184 -12.39 -1.22 7.78
N SER A 185 -12.53 -2.19 6.86
CA SER A 185 -11.47 -3.14 6.54
C SER A 185 -10.23 -2.43 5.95
N LEU A 186 -10.45 -1.44 5.08
CA LEU A 186 -9.38 -0.60 4.54
C LEU A 186 -8.70 0.25 5.62
N ALA A 187 -9.46 0.81 6.57
CA ALA A 187 -8.90 1.56 7.69
C ALA A 187 -8.01 0.68 8.57
N LEU A 188 -8.42 -0.56 8.86
CA LEU A 188 -7.63 -1.52 9.63
C LEU A 188 -6.34 -1.91 8.91
N LEU A 189 -6.43 -2.25 7.61
CA LEU A 189 -5.24 -2.57 6.81
C LEU A 189 -4.28 -1.38 6.73
N THR A 190 -4.82 -0.17 6.52
CA THR A 190 -4.03 1.06 6.48
C THR A 190 -3.39 1.37 7.83
N PHE A 191 -4.05 1.04 8.93
CA PHE A 191 -3.48 1.18 10.27
C PHE A 191 -2.28 0.24 10.50
N ILE A 192 -2.34 -0.99 9.96
CA ILE A 192 -1.17 -1.89 9.96
C ILE A 192 -0.03 -1.27 9.15
N TYR A 193 -0.32 -0.75 7.95
CA TYR A 193 0.68 -0.07 7.13
C TYR A 193 1.26 1.18 7.81
N LEU A 194 0.44 1.95 8.53
CA LEU A 194 0.88 3.09 9.32
C LEU A 194 1.95 2.65 10.34
N ILE A 195 1.69 1.59 11.10
CA ILE A 195 2.66 1.04 12.08
C ILE A 195 3.95 0.61 11.35
N CYS A 196 3.83 -0.07 10.21
CA CYS A 196 5.00 -0.48 9.42
C CYS A 196 5.79 0.71 8.86
N SER A 197 5.12 1.82 8.53
CA SER A 197 5.71 3.01 7.91
C SER A 197 6.54 3.86 8.86
N ILE A 198 6.45 3.63 10.18
CA ILE A 198 7.17 4.37 11.24
C ILE A 198 8.69 4.46 10.98
N ARG A 199 9.26 3.54 10.21
CA ARG A 199 10.70 3.45 9.93
C ARG A 199 11.08 3.92 8.53
N THR A 200 10.12 4.38 7.75
CA THR A 200 10.32 4.73 6.34
C THR A 200 10.60 6.22 6.19
N ASN A 201 9.59 7.07 6.38
CA ASN A 201 9.66 8.49 6.09
C ASN A 201 8.48 9.21 6.76
N VAL A 202 8.72 10.38 7.36
CA VAL A 202 7.69 11.23 8.01
C VAL A 202 6.54 11.55 7.07
N CYS A 203 6.79 11.90 5.81
CA CYS A 203 5.74 12.22 4.84
C CYS A 203 4.83 11.01 4.58
N LEU A 204 5.38 9.81 4.44
CA LEU A 204 4.60 8.59 4.21
C LEU A 204 3.80 8.21 5.46
N PHE A 205 4.40 8.34 6.64
CA PHE A 205 3.72 8.11 7.91
C PHE A 205 2.54 9.07 8.09
N LEU A 206 2.74 10.37 7.86
CA LEU A 206 1.68 11.37 7.95
C LEU A 206 0.56 11.11 6.93
N ALA A 207 0.91 10.73 5.70
CA ALA A 207 -0.07 10.38 4.68
C ALA A 207 -0.94 9.18 5.10
N LEU A 208 -0.33 8.10 5.60
CA LEU A 208 -1.05 6.92 6.08
C LEU A 208 -1.89 7.23 7.31
N PHE A 209 -1.41 8.07 8.22
CA PHE A 209 -2.15 8.49 9.41
C PHE A 209 -3.45 9.22 9.03
N LEU A 210 -3.33 10.20 8.12
CA LEU A 210 -4.48 10.94 7.60
C LEU A 210 -5.41 10.03 6.77
N LEU A 211 -4.86 9.00 6.11
CA LEU A 211 -5.65 8.03 5.36
C LEU A 211 -6.48 7.10 6.26
N VAL A 212 -5.95 6.69 7.42
CA VAL A 212 -6.74 5.95 8.43
C VAL A 212 -7.97 6.77 8.85
N ILE A 213 -7.78 8.06 9.14
CA ILE A 213 -8.87 8.96 9.51
C ILE A 213 -9.86 9.10 8.35
N THR A 214 -9.36 9.29 7.13
CA THR A 214 -10.17 9.42 5.92
C THR A 214 -11.08 8.21 5.70
N PHE A 215 -10.53 6.99 5.77
CA PHE A 215 -11.34 5.78 5.63
C PHE A 215 -12.31 5.58 6.80
N GLY A 216 -11.93 5.94 8.03
CA GLY A 216 -12.85 5.93 9.17
C GLY A 216 -14.05 6.87 8.97
N LEU A 217 -13.81 8.07 8.43
CA LEU A 217 -14.88 9.03 8.12
C LEU A 217 -15.76 8.58 6.95
N PHE A 218 -15.20 7.94 5.93
CA PHE A 218 -16.00 7.32 4.86
C PHE A 218 -16.84 6.14 5.38
N ALA A 219 -16.28 5.26 6.22
CA ALA A 219 -17.06 4.22 6.87
C ALA A 219 -18.25 4.82 7.66
N GLY A 220 -17.98 5.86 8.44
CA GLY A 220 -19.02 6.60 9.16
C GLY A 220 -20.08 7.20 8.24
N THR A 221 -19.68 7.75 7.09
CA THR A 221 -20.60 8.28 6.07
C THR A 221 -21.59 7.21 5.63
N TYR A 222 -21.09 6.05 5.20
CA TYR A 222 -21.91 4.96 4.69
C TYR A 222 -22.78 4.31 5.78
N PHE A 223 -22.30 4.20 7.02
CA PHE A 223 -23.15 3.74 8.12
C PHE A 223 -24.26 4.74 8.48
N GLN A 224 -24.00 6.05 8.40
CA GLN A 224 -25.05 7.04 8.60
C GLN A 224 -26.05 7.10 7.45
N MET A 225 -25.61 6.81 6.21
CA MET A 225 -26.52 6.59 5.07
C MET A 225 -27.43 5.39 5.33
N ALA A 226 -26.87 4.28 5.80
CA ALA A 226 -27.64 3.09 6.17
C ALA A 226 -28.65 3.36 7.30
N ALA A 227 -28.29 4.21 8.26
CA ALA A 227 -29.20 4.63 9.34
C ALA A 227 -30.22 5.72 8.92
N GLY A 228 -30.20 6.19 7.66
CA GLY A 228 -31.07 7.25 7.17
C GLY A 228 -30.70 8.67 7.64
N ASN A 229 -29.58 8.86 8.32
CA ASN A 229 -29.12 10.18 8.80
C ASN A 229 -28.26 10.89 7.74
N LEU A 230 -28.93 11.37 6.69
CA LEU A 230 -28.25 11.93 5.51
C LEU A 230 -27.51 13.24 5.80
N ILE A 231 -27.98 14.03 6.79
CA ILE A 231 -27.33 15.29 7.19
C ILE A 231 -25.97 15.00 7.83
N LEU A 232 -25.90 14.02 8.73
CA LEU A 232 -24.63 13.65 9.36
C LEU A 232 -23.71 12.95 8.36
N ALA A 233 -24.24 12.07 7.51
CA ALA A 233 -23.47 11.44 6.43
C ALA A 233 -22.79 12.50 5.55
N ALA A 234 -23.51 13.54 5.12
CA ALA A 234 -22.95 14.61 4.30
C ALA A 234 -21.83 15.39 5.01
N LYS A 235 -21.94 15.62 6.33
CA LYS A 235 -20.89 16.26 7.12
C LYS A 235 -19.65 15.38 7.23
N LEU A 236 -19.83 14.09 7.51
CA LEU A 236 -18.74 13.11 7.59
C LEU A 236 -18.03 12.97 6.25
N GLN A 237 -18.76 12.96 5.14
CA GLN A 237 -18.18 12.88 3.81
C GLN A 237 -17.32 14.09 3.49
N LYS A 238 -17.81 15.31 3.78
CA LYS A 238 -17.01 16.53 3.60
C LYS A 238 -15.75 16.52 4.46
N ALA A 239 -15.85 16.05 5.69
CA ALA A 239 -14.68 15.87 6.56
C ALA A 239 -13.69 14.85 5.97
N ALA A 240 -14.18 13.70 5.47
CA ALA A 240 -13.35 12.71 4.80
C ALA A 240 -12.62 13.31 3.59
N GLY A 241 -13.31 14.12 2.78
CA GLY A 241 -12.71 14.87 1.67
C GLY A 241 -11.60 15.82 2.12
N ALA A 242 -11.78 16.52 3.25
CA ALA A 242 -10.77 17.43 3.80
C ALA A 242 -9.52 16.68 4.30
N PHE A 243 -9.68 15.56 5.01
CA PHE A 243 -8.56 14.71 5.40
C PHE A 243 -7.88 14.07 4.18
N ASN A 244 -8.65 13.69 3.15
CA ASN A 244 -8.12 13.22 1.87
C ASN A 244 -7.33 14.30 1.11
N PHE A 245 -7.70 15.56 1.26
CA PHE A 245 -6.91 16.65 0.70
C PHE A 245 -5.62 16.84 1.48
N ALA A 246 -5.71 16.86 2.81
CA ALA A 246 -4.55 17.00 3.70
C ALA A 246 -3.52 15.88 3.49
N LEU A 247 -3.96 14.64 3.25
CA LEU A 247 -3.04 13.52 2.97
C LEU A 247 -2.38 13.62 1.60
N CYS A 248 -2.99 14.29 0.61
CA CYS A 248 -2.35 14.51 -0.68
C CYS A 248 -1.13 15.43 -0.58
N ILE A 249 -1.10 16.37 0.38
CA ILE A 249 0.00 17.34 0.55
C ILE A 249 1.36 16.65 0.79
N PRO A 250 1.54 15.78 1.81
CA PRO A 250 2.81 15.08 2.01
C PRO A 250 3.14 14.13 0.84
N ILE A 251 2.14 13.59 0.14
CA ILE A 251 2.40 12.74 -1.04
C ILE A 251 2.88 13.57 -2.25
N TRP A 252 2.31 14.76 -2.48
CA TRP A 252 2.84 15.72 -3.46
C TRP A 252 4.28 16.07 -3.15
N HIS A 253 4.62 16.27 -1.88
CA HIS A 253 6.00 16.54 -1.46
C HIS A 253 6.95 15.36 -1.78
N ILE A 254 6.56 14.12 -1.49
CA ILE A 254 7.35 12.94 -1.87
C ILE A 254 7.49 12.86 -3.39
N PHE A 255 6.42 13.09 -4.14
CA PHE A 255 6.46 13.04 -5.61
C PHE A 255 7.45 14.06 -6.19
N ILE A 256 7.39 15.31 -5.74
CA ILE A 256 8.32 16.37 -6.17
C ILE A 256 9.75 15.96 -5.82
N ALA A 257 10.00 15.51 -4.58
CA ALA A 257 11.33 15.08 -4.15
C ALA A 257 11.89 13.96 -5.05
N GLN A 258 11.07 12.98 -5.41
CA GLN A 258 11.49 11.86 -6.25
C GLN A 258 11.71 12.23 -7.72
N ILE A 259 10.91 13.15 -8.28
CA ILE A 259 11.11 13.61 -9.65
C ILE A 259 12.35 14.49 -9.77
N LEU A 260 12.62 15.35 -8.78
CA LEU A 260 13.84 16.14 -8.71
C LEU A 260 15.09 15.25 -8.64
N ASP A 261 15.04 14.19 -7.83
CA ASP A 261 16.10 13.18 -7.74
C ASP A 261 16.31 12.44 -9.07
N ALA A 262 15.21 12.09 -9.77
CA ALA A 262 15.28 11.40 -11.06
C ALA A 262 15.90 12.23 -12.20
N VAL A 263 15.93 13.56 -12.08
CA VAL A 263 16.57 14.47 -13.05
C VAL A 263 17.91 15.03 -12.55
N ASP A 264 18.45 14.49 -11.46
CA ASP A 264 19.69 14.93 -10.82
C ASP A 264 19.68 16.44 -10.50
N PHE A 265 18.53 16.91 -9.98
CA PHE A 265 18.37 18.32 -9.62
C PHE A 265 19.27 18.67 -8.43
N PRO A 266 19.95 19.83 -8.42
CA PRO A 266 20.96 20.17 -7.41
C PRO A 266 20.42 20.31 -5.98
N VAL A 267 19.10 20.41 -5.80
CA VAL A 267 18.46 20.57 -4.48
C VAL A 267 17.67 19.31 -4.15
N ALA A 268 18.12 18.59 -3.11
CA ALA A 268 17.37 17.48 -2.53
C ALA A 268 16.34 18.01 -1.51
N LEU A 269 15.06 17.67 -1.70
CA LEU A 269 14.02 18.03 -0.76
C LEU A 269 13.99 17.04 0.42
N PRO A 270 13.96 17.53 1.67
CA PRO A 270 13.92 16.66 2.83
C PRO A 270 12.54 16.03 2.94
N VAL A 271 12.48 14.70 2.93
CA VAL A 271 11.24 13.97 3.21
C VAL A 271 11.16 13.53 4.68
N GLY A 272 12.30 13.47 5.38
CA GLY A 272 12.38 13.09 6.79
C GLY A 272 12.53 11.58 6.97
N ASP A 273 13.73 11.07 6.72
CA ASP A 273 14.05 9.65 6.91
C ASP A 273 14.01 9.28 8.41
N LEU A 274 13.12 8.35 8.76
CA LEU A 274 12.94 7.85 10.12
C LEU A 274 13.79 6.61 10.43
N SER A 275 14.48 6.05 9.43
CA SER A 275 15.25 4.82 9.57
C SER A 275 16.46 4.97 10.51
N THR A 276 16.95 6.20 10.67
CA THR A 276 18.05 6.57 11.58
C THR A 276 17.60 6.66 13.04
N ILE A 277 16.37 7.10 13.28
CA ILE A 277 15.77 7.21 14.62
C ILE A 277 15.31 5.82 15.10
N ILE A 278 14.70 5.04 14.21
CA ILE A 278 14.14 3.73 14.55
C ILE A 278 14.91 2.65 13.78
N LEU A 279 15.94 2.13 14.45
CA LEU A 279 16.86 1.14 13.91
C LEU A 279 16.17 -0.19 13.57
N GLY A 280 16.60 -0.80 12.47
CA GLY A 280 16.03 -2.06 11.99
C GLY A 280 16.59 -3.27 12.70
N ARG A 281 15.89 -4.40 12.60
CA ARG A 281 16.33 -5.66 13.22
C ARG A 281 17.78 -5.98 12.83
N ALA A 282 18.13 -5.86 11.55
CA ALA A 282 19.49 -6.10 11.08
C ALA A 282 20.52 -5.13 11.66
N GLN A 283 20.19 -3.83 11.75
CA GLN A 283 21.08 -2.83 12.37
C GLN A 283 21.22 -3.04 13.88
N LYS A 284 20.12 -3.37 14.58
CA LYS A 284 20.14 -3.70 16.01
C LYS A 284 20.96 -4.96 16.28
N THR A 285 20.84 -5.99 15.44
CA THR A 285 21.65 -7.22 15.54
C THR A 285 23.13 -6.91 15.34
N ARG A 286 23.50 -6.16 14.28
CA ARG A 286 24.89 -5.74 14.05
C ARG A 286 25.45 -4.90 15.20
N LYS A 287 24.65 -3.98 15.76
CA LYS A 287 25.05 -3.16 16.90
C LYS A 287 25.30 -4.03 18.14
N ARG A 288 24.44 -5.01 18.41
CA ARG A 288 24.63 -5.99 19.50
C ARG A 288 25.85 -6.88 19.29
N GLU A 289 26.09 -7.34 18.06
CA GLU A 289 27.28 -8.13 17.72
C GLU A 289 28.56 -7.31 17.95
N ALA A 290 28.57 -6.03 17.52
CA ALA A 290 29.69 -5.12 17.77
C ALA A 290 29.92 -4.86 19.27
N GLU A 291 28.85 -4.65 20.05
CA GLU A 291 28.92 -4.46 21.51
C GLU A 291 29.37 -5.73 22.25
N SER A 292 29.08 -6.93 21.72
CA SER A 292 29.58 -8.19 22.31
C SER A 292 31.03 -8.51 21.95
N SER A 293 31.60 -7.78 21.00
CA SER A 293 32.98 -7.98 20.50
C SER A 293 33.98 -6.99 21.11
N SER A 294 33.50 -6.01 21.88
CA SER A 294 34.28 -4.98 22.59
C SER A 294 34.35 -5.24 24.07
#